data_AF-A0A1I4XT73-F1
#
_entry.id   AF-A0A1I4XT73-F1
#
_cell.length_a   1.000
_cell.length_b   1.000
_cell.length_c   1.000
_cell.angle_alpha   90.00
_cell.angle_beta   90.00
_cell.angle_gamma   90.00
#
_symmetry.space_group_name_H-M   'P 1'
#
loop_
_entity.id
_entity.type
_entity.pdbx_description
1 polymer ?
#
loop_
_entity_poly.entity_id
_entity_poly.type
_entity_poly.pdbx_seq_one_letter_code
_entity_poly.pdbx_strand_id
1 'polypeptide(L)'
;MTRQDFERFLTQKETYAQNNRTQSSDEEVLQIYAYILEHENKDSDWWNEDHGTTDIMYMIKNGSQNILERIKEDIPHWTGFQTELFAQTLISNDLRDFRVNERLQFYLELFETPKSDCDLYNIFHDHAYLDLEFADHELLIKLAKNLNYSSVEELMKPR
;
A
#
# COMPACT_ATOMS: atom_id res chain seq x y z
N MET A 1 -11.77 -8.29 -10.89
CA MET A 1 -13.14 -8.45 -10.35
C MET A 1 -14.08 -7.51 -11.11
N THR A 2 -15.15 -7.99 -11.74
CA THR A 2 -16.09 -7.07 -12.42
C THR A 2 -16.81 -6.17 -11.41
N ARG A 3 -17.34 -5.03 -11.85
CA ARG A 3 -18.12 -4.14 -10.97
C ARG A 3 -19.32 -4.84 -10.34
N GLN A 4 -20.01 -5.70 -11.09
CA GLN A 4 -21.17 -6.45 -10.57
C GLN A 4 -20.76 -7.47 -9.52
N ASP A 5 -19.59 -8.12 -9.69
CA ASP A 5 -19.07 -9.05 -8.69
C ASP A 5 -18.62 -8.31 -7.42
N PHE A 6 -18.04 -7.11 -7.57
CA PHE A 6 -17.71 -6.26 -6.43
C PHE A 6 -18.95 -5.82 -5.65
N GLU A 7 -20.01 -5.39 -6.35
CA GLU A 7 -21.28 -5.06 -5.70
C GLU A 7 -21.87 -6.27 -4.96
N ARG A 8 -21.77 -7.48 -5.53
CA ARG A 8 -22.16 -8.71 -4.84
C ARG A 8 -21.29 -8.98 -3.60
N PHE A 9 -19.98 -8.78 -3.70
CA PHE A 9 -19.05 -8.89 -2.57
C PHE A 9 -19.46 -7.98 -1.40
N LEU A 10 -19.79 -6.72 -1.67
CA LEU A 10 -20.24 -5.78 -0.64
C LEU A 10 -21.50 -6.22 0.11
N THR A 11 -22.36 -7.05 -0.49
CA THR A 11 -23.56 -7.57 0.17
C THR A 11 -23.30 -8.75 1.11
N GLN A 12 -22.09 -9.34 1.08
CA GLN A 12 -21.79 -10.54 1.86
C GLN A 12 -21.67 -10.25 3.36
N LYS A 13 -21.19 -9.07 3.74
CA LYS A 13 -21.09 -8.61 5.14
C LYS A 13 -21.41 -7.12 5.21
N GLU A 14 -22.18 -6.72 6.22
CA GLU A 14 -22.56 -5.32 6.43
C GLU A 14 -21.33 -4.41 6.56
N THR A 15 -20.28 -4.90 7.22
CA THR A 15 -19.02 -4.15 7.39
C THR A 15 -18.32 -3.83 6.07
N TYR A 16 -18.42 -4.69 5.05
CA TYR A 16 -17.83 -4.41 3.73
C TYR A 16 -18.52 -3.21 3.07
N ALA A 17 -19.84 -3.16 3.11
CA ALA A 17 -20.59 -2.02 2.59
C ALA A 17 -20.33 -0.73 3.40
N GLN A 18 -20.24 -0.83 4.74
CA GLN A 18 -19.99 0.33 5.61
C GLN A 18 -18.59 0.92 5.45
N ASN A 19 -17.58 0.08 5.24
CA ASN A 19 -16.18 0.49 5.09
C ASN A 19 -15.79 0.79 3.65
N ASN A 20 -16.62 0.45 2.67
CA ASN A 20 -16.36 0.74 1.26
C ASN A 20 -16.23 2.24 0.99
N ARG A 21 -15.11 2.63 0.38
CA ARG A 21 -14.79 4.00 -0.02
C ARG A 21 -14.25 4.11 -1.45
N THR A 22 -13.95 2.99 -2.13
CA THR A 22 -13.47 3.06 -3.52
C THR A 22 -14.50 3.74 -4.42
N GLN A 23 -14.02 4.62 -5.29
CA GLN A 23 -14.77 5.18 -6.41
C GLN A 23 -14.35 4.55 -7.75
N SER A 24 -13.34 3.68 -7.72
CA SER A 24 -12.85 3.01 -8.91
C SER A 24 -13.91 2.10 -9.53
N SER A 25 -13.83 2.03 -10.86
CA SER A 25 -14.55 1.05 -11.67
C SER A 25 -13.59 0.06 -12.37
N ASP A 26 -12.28 0.22 -12.14
CA ASP A 26 -11.25 -0.63 -12.70
C ASP A 26 -11.25 -2.00 -12.01
N GLU A 27 -11.31 -3.07 -12.79
CA GLU A 27 -11.49 -4.41 -12.26
C GLU A 27 -10.32 -4.94 -11.42
N GLU A 28 -9.09 -4.47 -11.69
CA GLU A 28 -7.89 -4.86 -10.95
C GLU A 28 -7.81 -4.08 -9.65
N VAL A 29 -8.12 -2.77 -9.69
CA VAL A 29 -8.23 -1.95 -8.47
C VAL A 29 -9.33 -2.48 -7.56
N LEU A 30 -10.50 -2.82 -8.10
CA LEU A 30 -11.60 -3.41 -7.34
C LEU A 30 -11.22 -4.76 -6.71
N GLN A 31 -10.40 -5.56 -7.39
CA GLN A 31 -9.90 -6.83 -6.86
C GLN A 31 -8.99 -6.61 -5.64
N ILE A 32 -8.04 -5.67 -5.74
CA ILE A 32 -7.13 -5.32 -4.64
C ILE A 32 -7.92 -4.70 -3.48
N TYR A 33 -8.82 -3.78 -3.77
CA TYR A 33 -9.61 -3.09 -2.76
C TYR A 33 -10.57 -4.05 -2.02
N ALA A 34 -11.19 -4.99 -2.75
CA ALA A 34 -11.98 -6.05 -2.12
C ALA A 34 -11.14 -6.91 -1.16
N TYR A 35 -9.90 -7.24 -1.56
CA TYR A 35 -8.99 -7.98 -0.69
C TYR A 35 -8.65 -7.20 0.59
N ILE A 36 -8.36 -5.90 0.47
CA ILE A 36 -8.16 -5.01 1.62
C ILE A 36 -9.39 -5.03 2.53
N LEU A 37 -10.60 -4.79 1.99
CA LEU A 37 -11.84 -4.79 2.79
C LEU A 37 -12.10 -6.13 3.48
N GLU A 38 -11.82 -7.25 2.82
CA GLU A 38 -12.01 -8.59 3.36
C GLU A 38 -11.12 -8.84 4.59
N HIS A 39 -9.91 -8.27 4.57
CA HIS A 39 -8.84 -8.53 5.54
C HIS A 39 -8.59 -7.35 6.49
N GLU A 40 -9.28 -6.21 6.31
CA GLU A 40 -9.14 -5.00 7.11
C GLU A 40 -9.29 -5.30 8.61
N ASN A 41 -10.25 -6.15 8.98
CA ASN A 41 -10.51 -6.51 10.39
C ASN A 41 -9.99 -7.90 10.78
N LYS A 42 -9.06 -8.50 10.00
CA LYS A 42 -8.39 -9.73 10.43
C LYS A 42 -7.36 -9.43 11.51
N ASP A 43 -7.02 -10.47 12.28
CA ASP A 43 -6.07 -10.40 13.38
C ASP A 43 -4.75 -9.73 12.95
N SER A 44 -4.13 -8.96 13.85
CA SER A 44 -2.92 -8.18 13.56
C SER A 44 -1.79 -9.06 13.03
N ASP A 45 -1.75 -10.32 13.44
CA ASP A 45 -0.75 -11.30 13.01
C ASP A 45 -0.79 -11.54 11.49
N TRP A 46 -1.96 -11.44 10.84
CA TRP A 46 -2.05 -11.64 9.39
C TRP A 46 -1.28 -10.57 8.59
N TRP A 47 -1.36 -9.32 9.03
CA TRP A 47 -0.68 -8.20 8.39
C TRP A 47 0.76 -8.06 8.88
N ASN A 48 1.01 -8.35 10.16
CA ASN A 48 2.36 -8.32 10.74
C ASN A 48 3.28 -9.42 10.20
N GLU A 49 2.73 -10.57 9.80
CA GLU A 49 3.47 -11.65 9.14
C GLU A 49 3.50 -11.49 7.60
N ASP A 50 3.15 -10.32 7.07
CA ASP A 50 3.21 -9.98 5.65
C ASP A 50 2.34 -10.83 4.70
N HIS A 51 1.38 -11.63 5.21
CA HIS A 51 0.52 -12.45 4.36
C HIS A 51 -0.34 -11.56 3.44
N GLY A 52 -1.00 -10.56 4.03
CA GLY A 52 -1.87 -9.65 3.29
C GLY A 52 -1.11 -8.76 2.30
N THR A 53 0.05 -8.26 2.72
CA THR A 53 0.88 -7.37 1.90
C THR A 53 1.51 -8.14 0.73
N THR A 54 1.97 -9.37 0.96
CA THR A 54 2.54 -10.23 -0.07
C THR A 54 1.50 -10.64 -1.11
N ASP A 55 0.30 -11.01 -0.68
CA ASP A 55 -0.81 -11.34 -1.60
C ASP A 55 -1.16 -10.16 -2.52
N ILE A 56 -1.32 -8.95 -1.97
CA ILE A 56 -1.61 -7.75 -2.77
C ILE A 56 -0.45 -7.46 -3.74
N MET A 57 0.80 -7.60 -3.31
CA MET A 57 1.95 -7.38 -4.19
C MET A 57 2.00 -8.39 -5.35
N TYR A 58 1.58 -9.65 -5.13
CA TYR A 58 1.42 -10.61 -6.22
C TYR A 58 0.26 -10.23 -7.16
N MET A 59 -0.84 -9.67 -6.66
CA MET A 59 -1.91 -9.13 -7.51
C MET A 59 -1.38 -7.98 -8.38
N ILE A 60 -0.60 -7.07 -7.81
CA ILE A 60 0.05 -5.96 -8.54
C ILE A 60 1.03 -6.49 -9.58
N LYS A 61 1.87 -7.46 -9.22
CA LYS A 61 2.87 -8.05 -10.11
C LYS A 61 2.25 -8.78 -11.30
N ASN A 62 1.11 -9.43 -11.09
CA ASN A 62 0.40 -10.19 -12.13
C ASN A 62 -0.63 -9.37 -12.91
N GLY A 63 -0.92 -8.14 -12.46
CA GLY A 63 -1.86 -7.22 -13.10
C GLY A 63 -1.24 -6.37 -14.20
N SER A 64 -1.97 -5.35 -14.63
CA SER A 64 -1.52 -4.41 -15.65
C SER A 64 -0.31 -3.58 -15.20
N GLN A 65 0.53 -3.21 -16.16
CA GLN A 65 1.76 -2.44 -15.88
C GLN A 65 1.50 -1.10 -15.16
N ASN A 66 0.34 -0.47 -15.42
CA ASN A 66 -0.06 0.80 -14.82
C ASN A 66 -1.01 0.66 -13.62
N ILE A 67 -1.13 -0.52 -13.01
CA ILE A 67 -2.02 -0.75 -11.87
C ILE A 67 -1.77 0.22 -10.70
N LEU A 68 -0.51 0.52 -10.39
CA LEU A 68 -0.16 1.45 -9.31
C LEU A 68 -0.73 2.86 -9.56
N GLU A 69 -0.68 3.36 -10.79
CA GLU A 69 -1.26 4.66 -11.14
C GLU A 69 -2.78 4.64 -11.01
N ARG A 70 -3.44 3.53 -11.37
CA ARG A 70 -4.90 3.41 -11.20
C ARG A 70 -5.32 3.32 -9.74
N ILE A 71 -4.52 2.65 -8.89
CA ILE A 71 -4.77 2.62 -7.44
C ILE A 71 -4.60 4.04 -6.86
N LYS A 72 -3.57 4.75 -7.28
CA LYS A 72 -3.28 6.13 -6.84
C LYS A 72 -4.45 7.06 -7.05
N GLU A 73 -5.13 6.97 -8.19
CA GLU A 73 -6.32 7.77 -8.48
C GLU A 73 -7.45 7.56 -7.43
N ASP A 74 -7.49 6.41 -6.78
CA ASP A 74 -8.58 6.01 -5.86
C ASP A 74 -8.25 6.21 -4.37
N ILE A 75 -6.96 6.21 -3.98
CA ILE A 75 -6.49 6.42 -2.59
C ILE A 75 -7.04 7.69 -1.91
N PRO A 76 -7.25 8.83 -2.59
CA PRO A 76 -7.86 10.01 -1.95
C PRO A 76 -9.20 9.71 -1.27
N HIS A 77 -9.94 8.69 -1.75
CA HIS A 77 -11.21 8.28 -1.17
C HIS A 77 -11.08 7.31 0.01
N TRP A 78 -9.97 6.55 0.10
CA TRP A 78 -9.76 5.51 1.10
C TRP A 78 -9.69 6.07 2.53
N THR A 79 -10.03 5.24 3.52
CA THR A 79 -9.79 5.56 4.94
C THR A 79 -8.28 5.58 5.24
N GLY A 80 -7.86 6.17 6.37
CA GLY A 80 -6.45 6.11 6.75
C GLY A 80 -5.98 4.69 6.98
N PHE A 81 -6.82 3.85 7.59
CA PHE A 81 -6.50 2.43 7.80
C PHE A 81 -6.34 1.63 6.49
N GLN A 82 -7.21 1.84 5.50
CA GLN A 82 -7.05 1.24 4.16
C GLN A 82 -5.78 1.72 3.48
N THR A 83 -5.45 3.01 3.64
CA THR A 83 -4.22 3.61 3.14
C THR A 83 -2.99 3.03 3.84
N GLU A 84 -3.08 2.77 5.15
CA GLU A 84 -2.02 2.14 5.94
C GLU A 84 -1.71 0.72 5.47
N LEU A 85 -2.72 -0.13 5.30
CA LEU A 85 -2.53 -1.51 4.81
C LEU A 85 -1.88 -1.53 3.42
N PHE A 86 -2.24 -0.58 2.57
CA PHE A 86 -1.62 -0.44 1.26
C PHE A 86 -0.20 0.17 1.33
N ALA A 87 0.03 1.13 2.22
CA ALA A 87 1.35 1.68 2.47
C ALA A 87 2.31 0.59 2.96
N GLN A 88 1.88 -0.26 3.90
CA GLN A 88 2.61 -1.46 4.32
C GLN A 88 2.87 -2.37 3.13
N THR A 89 1.88 -2.63 2.27
CA THR A 89 2.04 -3.41 1.04
C THR A 89 3.16 -2.88 0.15
N LEU A 90 3.32 -1.56 0.02
CA LEU A 90 4.37 -0.96 -0.80
C LEU A 90 5.78 -1.21 -0.23
N ILE A 91 5.95 -1.48 1.06
CA ILE A 91 7.27 -1.53 1.71
C ILE A 91 7.59 -2.84 2.44
N SER A 92 6.60 -3.68 2.73
CA SER A 92 6.72 -4.90 3.54
C SER A 92 6.07 -6.05 2.79
N ASN A 93 6.85 -6.88 2.12
CA ASN A 93 6.41 -8.13 1.46
C ASN A 93 7.63 -8.92 0.95
N ASP A 94 7.39 -10.15 0.52
CA ASP A 94 8.43 -11.07 0.01
C ASP A 94 9.09 -10.64 -1.31
N LEU A 95 8.48 -9.72 -2.07
CA LEU A 95 8.97 -9.25 -3.38
C LEU A 95 9.83 -7.99 -3.21
N ARG A 96 10.92 -8.07 -2.44
CA ARG A 96 11.69 -6.90 -1.96
C ARG A 96 12.36 -6.05 -3.01
N ASP A 97 12.77 -6.64 -4.13
CA ASP A 97 13.46 -6.00 -5.26
C ASP A 97 12.50 -5.61 -6.40
N PHE A 98 11.25 -6.07 -6.34
CA PHE A 98 10.28 -5.83 -7.39
C PHE A 98 9.85 -4.37 -7.40
N ARG A 99 10.12 -3.67 -8.51
CA ARG A 99 9.62 -2.32 -8.80
C ARG A 99 9.91 -1.32 -7.67
N VAL A 100 11.09 -1.43 -7.04
CA VAL A 100 11.51 -0.62 -5.87
C VAL A 100 11.28 0.87 -6.12
N ASN A 101 11.74 1.39 -7.26
CA ASN A 101 11.58 2.80 -7.61
C ASN A 101 10.11 3.22 -7.73
N GLU A 102 9.27 2.42 -8.37
CA GLU A 102 7.86 2.77 -8.55
C GLU A 102 7.08 2.68 -7.24
N ARG A 103 7.40 1.70 -6.40
CA ARG A 103 6.82 1.56 -5.05
C ARG A 103 7.23 2.70 -4.15
N LEU A 104 8.50 3.09 -4.15
CA LEU A 104 8.99 4.24 -3.37
C LEU A 104 8.40 5.55 -3.86
N GLN A 105 8.34 5.76 -5.18
CA GLN A 105 7.71 6.94 -5.75
C GLN A 105 6.25 7.03 -5.30
N PHE A 106 5.51 5.92 -5.34
CA PHE A 106 4.13 5.91 -4.87
C PHE A 106 4.04 6.11 -3.35
N TYR A 107 4.89 5.47 -2.56
CA TYR A 107 4.93 5.68 -1.11
C TYR A 107 5.19 7.14 -0.73
N LEU A 108 6.08 7.82 -1.46
CA LEU A 108 6.36 9.25 -1.30
C LEU A 108 5.13 10.11 -1.63
N GLU A 109 4.37 9.74 -2.65
CA GLU A 109 3.14 10.46 -3.03
C GLU A 109 2.05 10.34 -1.97
N LEU A 110 2.04 9.29 -1.13
CA LEU A 110 1.10 9.19 -0.01
C LEU A 110 1.27 10.32 1.01
N PHE A 111 2.49 10.89 1.14
CA PHE A 111 2.72 12.08 1.98
C PHE A 111 2.04 13.34 1.44
N GLU A 112 1.68 13.38 0.15
CA GLU A 112 0.99 14.52 -0.47
C GLU A 112 -0.52 14.50 -0.20
N THR A 113 -1.07 13.34 0.19
CA THR A 113 -2.48 13.16 0.55
C THR A 113 -2.62 12.64 1.99
N PRO A 114 -2.18 13.41 3.00
CA PRO A 114 -2.11 12.95 4.38
C PRO A 114 -3.50 12.56 4.91
N LYS A 115 -3.57 11.42 5.59
CA LYS A 115 -4.75 10.97 6.34
C LYS A 115 -4.46 11.15 7.82
N SER A 116 -5.41 11.71 8.57
CA SER A 116 -5.22 12.01 10.00
C SER A 116 -4.99 10.78 10.88
N ASP A 117 -5.40 9.62 10.39
CA ASP A 117 -5.40 8.30 11.02
C ASP A 117 -4.40 7.33 10.36
N CYS A 118 -3.43 7.84 9.57
CA CYS A 118 -2.37 7.04 8.97
C CYS A 118 -1.01 7.70 9.23
N ASP A 119 -0.11 6.99 9.92
CA ASP A 119 1.25 7.47 10.19
C ASP A 119 2.27 6.74 9.30
N LEU A 120 2.54 7.33 8.14
CA LEU A 120 3.52 6.80 7.19
C LEU A 120 4.93 6.73 7.79
N TYR A 121 5.27 7.58 8.76
CA TYR A 121 6.59 7.49 9.40
C TYR A 121 6.69 6.20 10.22
N ASN A 122 5.71 5.90 11.07
CA ASN A 122 5.73 4.66 11.88
C ASN A 122 5.63 3.42 10.99
N ILE A 123 4.76 3.45 9.96
CA ILE A 123 4.64 2.35 9.00
C ILE A 123 6.00 2.04 8.39
N PHE A 124 6.71 3.06 7.89
CA PHE A 124 8.03 2.86 7.34
C PHE A 124 9.03 2.39 8.40
N HIS A 125 9.00 2.96 9.60
CA HIS A 125 9.93 2.64 10.68
C HIS A 125 9.81 1.17 11.13
N ASP A 126 8.59 0.66 11.24
CA ASP A 126 8.31 -0.62 11.88
C ASP A 126 8.26 -1.78 10.88
N HIS A 127 7.92 -1.51 9.62
CA HIS A 127 7.64 -2.56 8.62
C HIS A 127 8.51 -2.52 7.36
N ALA A 128 9.43 -1.55 7.20
CA ALA A 128 10.19 -1.47 5.94
C ALA A 128 11.07 -2.73 5.72
N TYR A 129 10.72 -3.49 4.69
CA TYR A 129 11.41 -4.68 4.22
C TYR A 129 11.69 -4.65 2.70
N LEU A 130 11.83 -3.43 2.17
CA LEU A 130 12.17 -3.15 0.78
C LEU A 130 13.70 -3.07 0.61
N ASP A 131 14.24 -3.63 -0.47
CA ASP A 131 15.68 -3.56 -0.76
C ASP A 131 16.04 -2.19 -1.35
N LEU A 132 16.23 -1.20 -0.46
CA LEU A 132 16.53 0.19 -0.81
C LEU A 132 17.85 0.35 -1.61
N GLU A 133 18.72 -0.66 -1.64
CA GLU A 133 19.95 -0.65 -2.45
C GLU A 133 19.65 -0.58 -3.96
N PHE A 134 18.47 -1.02 -4.39
CA PHE A 134 18.01 -0.94 -5.78
C PHE A 134 17.28 0.38 -6.08
N ALA A 135 17.12 1.26 -5.10
CA ALA A 135 16.42 2.52 -5.28
C ALA A 135 17.31 3.60 -5.91
N ASP A 136 16.71 4.46 -6.72
CA ASP A 136 17.35 5.65 -7.24
C ASP A 136 17.71 6.59 -6.10
N HIS A 137 18.94 7.11 -6.12
CA HIS A 137 19.45 7.96 -5.04
C HIS A 137 18.58 9.21 -4.80
N GLU A 138 17.97 9.77 -5.86
CA GLU A 138 17.06 10.91 -5.73
C GLU A 138 15.78 10.56 -4.94
N LEU A 139 15.25 9.34 -5.10
CA LEU A 139 14.11 8.86 -4.33
C LEU A 139 14.50 8.66 -2.87
N LEU A 140 15.69 8.11 -2.60
CA LEU A 140 16.22 7.95 -1.24
C LEU A 140 16.40 9.29 -0.52
N ILE A 141 16.87 10.34 -1.21
CA ILE A 141 16.96 11.69 -0.63
C ILE A 141 15.57 12.21 -0.22
N LYS A 142 14.57 12.05 -1.10
CA LYS A 142 13.20 12.47 -0.80
C LYS A 142 12.61 11.67 0.36
N LEU A 143 12.86 10.36 0.38
CA LEU A 143 12.38 9.45 1.41
C LEU A 143 12.99 9.79 2.77
N ALA A 144 14.31 9.95 2.85
CA ALA A 144 15.00 10.38 4.06
C ALA A 144 14.41 11.68 4.60
N LYS A 145 14.18 12.68 3.73
CA LYS A 145 13.59 13.96 4.12
C LYS A 145 12.16 13.83 4.67
N ASN A 146 11.28 13.11 3.96
CA ASN A 146 9.88 12.95 4.39
C ASN A 146 9.76 12.13 5.68
N LEU A 147 10.69 11.21 5.91
CA LEU A 147 10.79 10.41 7.12
C LEU A 147 11.69 11.06 8.20
N ASN A 148 12.09 12.32 8.05
CA ASN A 148 12.92 13.03 9.03
C ASN A 148 14.27 12.38 9.39
N TYR A 149 14.85 11.58 8.50
CA TYR A 149 16.25 11.14 8.60
C TYR A 149 17.19 12.29 8.28
N SER A 150 18.33 12.35 8.96
CA SER A 150 19.35 13.38 8.74
C SER A 150 20.11 13.20 7.43
N SER A 151 20.18 11.98 6.90
CA SER A 151 20.80 11.67 5.61
C SER A 151 20.31 10.33 5.02
N VAL A 152 20.66 10.07 3.75
CA VAL A 152 20.41 8.76 3.10
C VAL A 152 21.19 7.66 3.81
N GLU A 153 22.42 7.92 4.26
CA GLU A 153 23.21 6.94 4.99
C GLU A 153 22.56 6.53 6.31
N GLU A 154 21.85 7.45 6.98
CA GLU A 154 21.08 7.11 8.19
C GLU A 154 19.86 6.24 7.85
N LEU A 155 19.12 6.60 6.80
CA LEU A 155 17.98 5.83 6.29
C LEU A 155 18.37 4.38 5.93
N MET A 156 19.55 4.21 5.33
CA MET A 156 20.05 2.92 4.83
C MET A 156 20.69 2.03 5.90
N LYS A 157 20.78 2.47 7.16
CA LYS A 157 21.35 1.63 8.22
C LYS A 157 20.45 0.40 8.46
N PRO A 158 21.03 -0.80 8.65
CA PRO A 158 20.28 -1.96 9.09
C PRO A 158 19.54 -1.62 10.39
N ARG A 159 18.25 -1.95 10.44
CA ARG A 159 17.42 -1.82 11.64
C ARG A 159 17.45 -3.11 12.46
#